data_AF-A0A8R2NX58-F1
#
_entry.id   AF-A0A8R2NX58-F1
#
_cell.length_a   1.000
_cell.length_b   1.000
_cell.length_c   1.000
_cell.angle_alpha   90.00
_cell.angle_beta   90.00
_cell.angle_gamma   90.00
#
_symmetry.space_group_name_H-M   'P 1'
#
loop_
_entity.id
_entity.type
_entity.pdbx_description
1 polymer ?
#
loop_
_entity_poly.entity_id
_entity_poly.type
_entity_poly.pdbx_seq_one_letter_code
_entity_poly.pdbx_strand_id
1 'polypeptide(L)'
;MNNKKKRSGAINRSIKKKKANEDVQLSKQMKDWFSKGSVSDEKSCSGFLHLLQMIHDYKLKESYPNIEIAIRIFLSKLITTASCERSFSKLKLIKTYLRSTMAQERLSSMAILSIETEIASKLDYEEVIDKFADTKARKISL
;
A
#
# COMPACT_ATOMS: atom_id res chain seq x y z
N MET A 1 58.74 6.63 -7.56
CA MET A 1 57.64 6.74 -6.58
C MET A 1 56.22 6.46 -7.16
N ASN A 2 56.02 5.88 -8.36
CA ASN A 2 54.74 5.96 -9.08
C ASN A 2 53.93 4.65 -9.25
N ASN A 3 54.47 3.48 -8.86
CA ASN A 3 53.78 2.18 -9.07
C ASN A 3 52.84 1.75 -7.95
N LYS A 4 53.04 2.20 -6.70
CA LYS A 4 52.13 1.88 -5.58
C LYS A 4 50.77 2.58 -5.74
N LYS A 5 50.74 3.85 -6.16
CA LYS A 5 49.50 4.65 -6.35
C LYS A 5 48.60 4.10 -7.48
N LYS A 6 49.19 3.58 -8.57
CA LYS A 6 48.47 2.92 -9.67
C LYS A 6 47.82 1.59 -9.23
N ARG A 7 48.52 0.78 -8.43
CA ARG A 7 47.99 -0.48 -7.89
C ARG A 7 46.85 -0.25 -6.90
N SER A 8 46.97 0.69 -5.98
CA SER A 8 45.88 1.04 -5.03
C SER A 8 44.62 1.55 -5.74
N GLY A 9 44.76 2.34 -6.81
CA GLY A 9 43.63 2.78 -7.63
C GLY A 9 42.95 1.66 -8.44
N ALA A 10 43.67 0.59 -8.81
CA ALA A 10 43.07 -0.59 -9.44
C ALA A 10 42.28 -1.43 -8.43
N ILE A 11 42.80 -1.62 -7.22
CA ILE A 11 42.14 -2.35 -6.14
C ILE A 11 40.84 -1.65 -5.73
N ASN A 12 40.86 -0.34 -5.53
CA ASN A 12 39.65 0.44 -5.20
C ASN A 12 38.60 0.39 -6.32
N ARG A 13 39.00 0.35 -7.59
CA ARG A 13 38.07 0.17 -8.72
C ARG A 13 37.47 -1.23 -8.75
N SER A 14 38.24 -2.27 -8.44
CA SER A 14 37.73 -3.65 -8.36
C SER A 14 36.78 -3.84 -7.17
N ILE A 15 37.06 -3.24 -6.02
CA ILE A 15 36.16 -3.24 -4.85
C ILE A 15 34.87 -2.50 -5.17
N LYS A 16 34.95 -1.32 -5.82
CA LYS A 16 33.76 -0.56 -6.23
C LYS A 16 32.89 -1.31 -7.24
N LYS A 17 33.51 -2.03 -8.18
CA LYS A 17 32.80 -2.90 -9.14
C LYS A 17 32.13 -4.10 -8.47
N LYS A 18 32.80 -4.74 -7.49
CA LYS A 18 32.19 -5.83 -6.71
C LYS A 18 30.98 -5.36 -5.91
N LYS A 19 31.12 -4.24 -5.20
CA LYS A 19 30.04 -3.66 -4.39
C LYS A 19 28.84 -3.26 -5.25
N ALA A 20 29.06 -2.61 -6.38
CA ALA A 20 27.99 -2.28 -7.32
C ALA A 20 27.25 -3.52 -7.87
N ASN A 21 27.93 -4.66 -8.03
CA ASN A 21 27.30 -5.91 -8.46
C ASN A 21 26.48 -6.56 -7.34
N GLU A 22 26.97 -6.51 -6.09
CA GLU A 22 26.22 -6.96 -4.92
C GLU A 22 24.96 -6.12 -4.70
N ASP A 23 25.05 -4.79 -4.83
CA ASP A 23 23.90 -3.89 -4.72
C ASP A 23 22.83 -4.18 -5.80
N VAL A 24 23.28 -4.47 -7.04
CA VAL A 24 22.38 -4.87 -8.14
C VAL A 24 21.74 -6.23 -7.85
N GLN A 25 22.49 -7.19 -7.29
CA GLN A 25 21.94 -8.49 -6.90
C GLN A 25 20.94 -8.40 -5.76
N LEU A 26 21.23 -7.63 -4.70
CA LEU A 26 20.30 -7.38 -3.60
C LEU A 26 19.02 -6.72 -4.12
N SER A 27 19.13 -5.74 -5.02
CA SER A 27 17.95 -5.12 -5.62
C SER A 27 17.11 -6.09 -6.46
N LYS A 28 17.76 -7.07 -7.10
CA LYS A 28 17.09 -8.10 -7.90
C LYS A 28 16.43 -9.16 -7.02
N GLN A 29 17.10 -9.60 -5.95
CA GLN A 29 16.53 -10.49 -4.94
C GLN A 29 15.35 -9.85 -4.22
N MET A 30 15.43 -8.56 -3.89
CA MET A 30 14.36 -7.84 -3.22
C MET A 30 13.14 -7.69 -4.13
N LYS A 31 13.34 -7.41 -5.43
CA LYS A 31 12.26 -7.41 -6.44
C LYS A 31 11.63 -8.79 -6.65
N ASP A 32 12.44 -9.86 -6.67
CA ASP A 32 11.94 -11.24 -6.75
C ASP A 32 11.11 -11.62 -5.52
N TRP A 33 11.53 -11.19 -4.32
CA TRP A 33 10.80 -11.40 -3.07
C TRP A 33 9.45 -10.65 -3.07
N PHE A 34 9.43 -9.39 -3.52
CA PHE A 34 8.18 -8.64 -3.67
C PHE A 34 7.26 -9.19 -4.76
N SER A 35 7.81 -9.71 -5.86
CA SER A 35 7.03 -10.31 -6.95
C SER A 35 6.47 -11.69 -6.58
N LYS A 36 7.17 -12.45 -5.72
CA LYS A 36 6.66 -13.69 -5.11
C LYS A 36 5.60 -13.44 -4.05
N GLY A 37 5.63 -12.28 -3.40
CA GLY A 37 4.62 -11.85 -2.43
C GLY A 37 3.27 -11.44 -3.04
N SER A 38 3.17 -11.28 -4.36
CA SER A 38 1.95 -10.87 -5.06
C SER A 38 1.24 -12.00 -5.80
N VAL A 39 1.60 -13.26 -5.55
CA VAL A 39 0.87 -14.40 -6.12
C VAL A 39 -0.29 -14.75 -5.20
N SER A 40 -1.46 -14.26 -5.60
CA SER A 40 -2.79 -14.82 -5.41
C SER A 40 -2.97 -15.82 -4.27
N ASP A 41 -3.49 -15.34 -3.14
CA ASP A 41 -4.14 -16.19 -2.16
C ASP A 41 -5.48 -15.57 -1.72
N GLU A 42 -6.30 -15.22 -2.70
CA GLU A 42 -7.73 -14.91 -2.49
C GLU A 42 -8.49 -16.09 -1.85
N LYS A 43 -7.89 -17.28 -1.80
CA LYS A 43 -8.40 -18.47 -1.12
C LYS A 43 -8.00 -18.59 0.35
N SER A 44 -7.02 -17.80 0.80
CA SER A 44 -6.47 -17.91 2.16
C SER A 44 -7.35 -17.20 3.20
N CYS A 45 -8.00 -16.08 2.84
CA CYS A 45 -8.90 -15.35 3.74
C CYS A 45 -10.07 -16.20 4.23
N SER A 46 -10.66 -17.05 3.39
CA SER A 46 -11.76 -17.92 3.81
C SER A 46 -11.30 -18.97 4.82
N GLY A 47 -10.09 -19.50 4.66
CA GLY A 47 -9.53 -20.51 5.57
C GLY A 47 -9.23 -19.95 6.96
N PHE A 48 -8.59 -18.77 7.03
CA PHE A 48 -8.30 -18.13 8.31
C PHE A 48 -9.55 -17.58 9.00
N LEU A 49 -10.55 -17.09 8.27
CA LEU A 49 -11.86 -16.72 8.85
C LEU A 49 -12.61 -17.95 9.36
N HIS A 50 -12.60 -19.05 8.61
CA HIS A 50 -13.20 -20.31 9.04
C HIS A 50 -12.50 -20.89 10.27
N LEU A 51 -11.17 -20.79 10.35
CA LEU A 51 -10.39 -21.17 11.52
C LEU A 51 -10.76 -20.33 12.74
N LEU A 52 -10.98 -19.02 12.56
CA LEU A 52 -11.43 -18.13 13.63
C LEU A 52 -12.84 -18.47 14.12
N GLN A 53 -13.74 -18.78 13.20
CA GLN A 53 -15.09 -19.25 13.50
C GLN A 53 -15.04 -20.55 14.33
N MET A 54 -14.23 -21.51 13.89
CA MET A 54 -14.02 -22.77 14.62
C MET A 54 -13.42 -22.52 16.02
N ILE A 55 -12.39 -21.67 16.15
CA ILE A 55 -11.79 -21.36 17.46
C ILE A 55 -12.81 -20.74 18.42
N HIS A 56 -13.72 -19.90 17.90
CA HIS A 56 -14.80 -19.31 18.66
C HIS A 56 -15.84 -20.35 19.09
N ASP A 57 -16.25 -21.23 18.17
CA ASP A 57 -17.26 -22.27 18.42
C ASP A 57 -16.76 -23.35 19.39
N TYR A 58 -15.49 -23.74 19.32
CA TYR A 58 -14.87 -24.71 20.21
C TYR A 58 -14.39 -24.13 21.55
N LYS A 59 -14.64 -22.85 21.85
CA LYS A 59 -14.18 -22.14 23.07
C LYS A 59 -12.68 -22.33 23.37
N LEU A 60 -11.86 -22.49 22.34
CA LEU A 60 -10.40 -22.70 22.45
C LEU A 60 -9.65 -21.47 23.01
N LYS A 61 -10.36 -20.34 23.14
CA LYS A 61 -9.87 -19.10 23.75
C LYS A 61 -9.37 -19.30 25.18
N GLU A 62 -10.02 -20.16 25.96
CA GLU A 62 -9.64 -20.46 27.35
C GLU A 62 -8.41 -21.39 27.41
N SER A 63 -8.26 -22.29 26.42
CA SER A 63 -7.20 -23.31 26.42
C SER A 63 -5.89 -22.82 25.80
N TYR A 64 -5.94 -21.94 24.79
CA TYR A 64 -4.76 -21.45 24.07
C TYR A 64 -4.88 -19.96 23.66
N PRO A 65 -4.83 -19.03 24.62
CA PRO A 65 -4.98 -17.60 24.35
C PRO A 65 -3.91 -17.04 23.39
N ASN A 66 -2.68 -17.58 23.42
CA ASN A 66 -1.58 -17.10 22.59
C ASN A 66 -1.81 -17.37 21.08
N ILE A 67 -2.45 -18.48 20.73
CA ILE A 67 -2.70 -18.86 19.34
C ILE A 67 -3.79 -17.96 18.75
N GLU A 68 -4.83 -17.67 19.53
CA GLU A 68 -5.90 -16.75 19.14
C GLU A 68 -5.37 -15.34 18.86
N ILE A 69 -4.50 -14.83 19.73
CA ILE A 69 -3.85 -13.53 19.56
C ILE A 69 -2.98 -13.52 18.30
N ALA A 70 -2.18 -14.56 18.07
CA ALA A 70 -1.31 -14.67 16.89
C ALA A 70 -2.12 -14.64 15.58
N ILE A 71 -3.21 -15.41 15.50
CA ILE A 71 -4.10 -15.45 14.33
C ILE A 71 -4.76 -14.09 14.12
N ARG A 72 -5.21 -13.42 15.19
CA ARG A 72 -5.83 -12.09 15.11
C ARG A 72 -4.85 -11.04 14.59
N ILE A 73 -3.60 -11.03 15.07
CA ILE A 73 -2.55 -10.12 14.61
C ILE A 73 -2.25 -10.37 13.13
N PHE A 74 -2.11 -11.65 12.75
CA PHE A 74 -1.85 -12.05 11.38
C PHE A 74 -2.95 -11.57 10.42
N LEU A 75 -4.23 -11.80 10.77
CA LEU A 75 -5.37 -11.32 9.98
C LEU A 75 -5.45 -9.81 9.91
N SER A 76 -5.23 -9.11 11.03
CA SER A 76 -5.23 -7.64 11.06
C SER A 76 -4.16 -7.08 10.12
N LYS A 77 -2.99 -7.71 10.08
CA LYS A 77 -1.91 -7.34 9.16
C LYS A 77 -2.31 -7.59 7.70
N LEU A 78 -2.88 -8.75 7.38
CA LEU A 78 -3.35 -9.10 6.04
C LEU A 78 -4.45 -8.15 5.53
N ILE A 79 -5.43 -7.84 6.38
CA ILE A 79 -6.53 -6.92 6.05
C ILE A 79 -5.97 -5.52 5.80
N THR A 80 -5.05 -5.06 6.65
CA THR A 80 -4.40 -3.75 6.48
C THR A 80 -3.59 -3.71 5.19
N THR A 81 -2.79 -4.73 4.88
CA THR A 81 -2.00 -4.77 3.64
C THR A 81 -2.88 -4.78 2.41
N ALA A 82 -3.95 -5.58 2.39
CA ALA A 82 -4.90 -5.60 1.28
C ALA A 82 -5.61 -4.24 1.09
N SER A 83 -6.02 -3.60 2.18
CA SER A 83 -6.63 -2.26 2.14
C SER A 83 -5.65 -1.18 1.66
N CYS A 84 -4.39 -1.23 2.11
CA CYS A 84 -3.33 -0.37 1.63
C CYS A 84 -3.08 -0.56 0.12
N GLU A 85 -2.94 -1.79 -0.36
CA GLU A 85 -2.74 -2.06 -1.78
C GLU A 85 -3.91 -1.57 -2.64
N ARG A 86 -5.15 -1.81 -2.19
CA ARG A 86 -6.36 -1.34 -2.86
C ARG A 86 -6.41 0.18 -2.94
N SER A 87 -6.19 0.87 -1.82
CA SER A 87 -6.20 2.34 -1.75
C SER A 87 -5.05 2.98 -2.55
N PHE A 88 -3.83 2.44 -2.45
CA PHE A 88 -2.69 2.91 -3.25
C PHE A 88 -2.86 2.66 -4.74
N SER A 89 -3.51 1.57 -5.14
CA SER A 89 -3.85 1.30 -6.55
C SER A 89 -4.81 2.36 -7.10
N LYS A 90 -5.87 2.69 -6.36
CA LYS A 90 -6.80 3.77 -6.72
C LYS A 90 -6.09 5.13 -6.79
N LEU A 91 -5.28 5.46 -5.80
CA LEU A 91 -4.46 6.68 -5.79
C LEU A 91 -3.52 6.77 -6.99
N LYS A 92 -2.89 5.66 -7.37
CA LYS A 92 -2.04 5.58 -8.56
C LYS A 92 -2.82 5.87 -9.83
N LEU A 93 -4.03 5.32 -9.98
CA LEU A 93 -4.92 5.62 -11.11
C LEU A 93 -5.29 7.10 -11.16
N ILE A 94 -5.70 7.69 -10.04
CA ILE A 94 -6.04 9.12 -9.94
C ILE A 94 -4.85 9.99 -10.36
N LYS A 95 -3.65 9.73 -9.82
CA LYS A 95 -2.43 10.47 -10.17
C LYS A 95 -2.03 10.31 -11.64
N THR A 96 -2.18 9.10 -12.18
CA THR A 96 -1.82 8.80 -13.58
C THR A 96 -2.77 9.49 -14.55
N TYR A 97 -4.08 9.43 -14.27
CA TYR A 97 -5.12 10.07 -15.08
C TYR A 97 -4.98 11.59 -15.07
N LEU A 98 -4.77 12.20 -13.91
CA LEU A 98 -4.72 13.66 -13.77
C LEU A 98 -3.37 14.28 -14.14
N ARG A 99 -2.30 13.48 -14.34
CA ARG A 99 -0.93 13.87 -14.73
C ARG A 99 -0.42 15.21 -14.16
N SER A 100 -0.82 15.57 -12.93
CA SER A 100 -0.64 16.91 -12.37
C SER A 100 -0.06 16.91 -10.97
N THR A 101 0.67 17.98 -10.66
CA THR A 101 1.09 18.38 -9.31
C THR A 101 -0.12 18.94 -8.56
N MET A 102 -1.03 18.07 -8.13
CA MET A 102 -2.16 18.45 -7.28
C MET A 102 -1.73 18.67 -5.83
N ALA A 103 -2.35 19.64 -5.16
CA ALA A 103 -2.19 19.84 -3.72
C ALA A 103 -2.66 18.60 -2.94
N GLN A 104 -1.95 18.26 -1.86
CA GLN A 104 -2.20 17.06 -1.06
C GLN A 104 -3.63 16.98 -0.52
N GLU A 105 -4.19 18.12 -0.12
CA GLU A 105 -5.59 18.29 0.30
C GLU A 105 -6.57 17.77 -0.75
N ARG A 106 -6.51 18.28 -1.99
CA ARG A 106 -7.42 17.86 -3.08
C ARG A 106 -7.23 16.39 -3.45
N LEU A 107 -5.99 15.91 -3.42
CA LEU A 107 -5.69 14.50 -3.70
C LEU A 107 -6.33 13.59 -2.64
N SER A 108 -6.24 13.94 -1.36
CA SER A 108 -6.84 13.18 -0.27
C SER A 108 -8.36 13.10 -0.42
N SER A 109 -9.03 14.22 -0.73
CA SER A 109 -10.48 14.23 -0.96
C SER A 109 -10.90 13.33 -2.13
N MET A 110 -10.17 13.36 -3.25
CA MET A 110 -10.45 12.49 -4.41
C MET A 110 -10.20 11.01 -4.10
N ALA A 111 -9.17 10.72 -3.30
CA ALA A 111 -8.86 9.36 -2.88
C ALA A 111 -9.99 8.75 -2.06
N ILE A 112 -10.53 9.52 -1.09
CA ILE A 112 -11.65 9.10 -0.26
C ILE A 112 -12.87 8.80 -1.13
N LEU A 113 -13.23 9.72 -2.06
CA LEU A 113 -14.34 9.50 -2.99
C LEU A 113 -14.16 8.25 -3.86
N SER A 114 -12.92 7.95 -4.29
CA SER A 114 -12.63 6.80 -5.13
C SER A 114 -12.57 5.46 -4.37
N ILE A 115 -12.27 5.49 -3.07
CA ILE A 115 -12.31 4.32 -2.19
C ILE A 115 -13.77 4.03 -1.82
N GLU A 116 -14.50 5.07 -1.41
CA GLU A 116 -15.90 5.01 -0.99
C GLU A 116 -16.87 5.16 -2.17
N THR A 117 -16.50 4.62 -3.34
CA THR A 117 -17.27 4.79 -4.58
C THR A 117 -18.69 4.23 -4.47
N GLU A 118 -18.91 3.22 -3.63
CA GLU A 118 -20.21 2.59 -3.38
C GLU A 118 -21.16 3.47 -2.56
N ILE A 119 -20.59 4.35 -1.73
CA ILE A 119 -21.34 5.33 -0.95
C ILE A 119 -21.57 6.57 -1.81
N ALA A 120 -20.54 7.01 -2.52
CA ALA A 120 -20.63 8.14 -3.45
C ALA A 120 -21.66 7.92 -4.56
N SER A 121 -21.82 6.69 -5.05
CA SER A 121 -22.82 6.37 -6.08
C SER A 121 -24.27 6.43 -5.60
N LYS A 122 -24.51 6.36 -4.28
CA LYS A 122 -25.83 6.48 -3.65
C LYS A 122 -26.20 7.92 -3.33
N LEU A 123 -25.26 8.85 -3.49
CA LEU A 123 -25.47 10.27 -3.22
C LEU A 123 -26.25 10.91 -4.37
N ASP A 124 -27.17 11.82 -4.04
CA ASP A 124 -27.85 12.63 -5.06
C ASP A 124 -26.91 13.74 -5.55
N TYR A 125 -26.56 13.70 -6.83
CA TYR A 125 -25.63 14.66 -7.43
C TYR A 125 -26.26 16.04 -7.58
N GLU A 126 -27.57 16.14 -7.77
CA GLU A 126 -28.25 17.43 -7.94
C GLU A 126 -28.18 18.25 -6.65
N GLU A 127 -28.47 17.62 -5.50
CA GLU A 127 -28.35 18.27 -4.19
C GLU A 127 -26.92 18.75 -3.90
N VAL A 128 -25.91 17.98 -4.32
CA VAL A 128 -24.50 18.35 -4.15
C VAL A 128 -24.12 19.54 -5.04
N ILE A 129 -24.62 19.57 -6.28
CA ILE A 129 -24.38 20.67 -7.21
C ILE A 129 -25.01 21.96 -6.67
N ASP A 130 -26.25 21.92 -6.20
CA ASP A 130 -26.94 23.07 -5.62
C ASP A 130 -26.21 23.59 -4.37
N LYS A 131 -25.84 22.71 -3.45
CA LYS A 131 -25.06 23.10 -2.26
C LYS A 131 -23.70 23.70 -2.62
N PHE A 132 -23.04 23.16 -3.65
CA PHE A 132 -21.77 23.69 -4.13
C PHE A 132 -21.94 25.08 -4.76
N ALA A 133 -22.99 25.27 -5.56
CA ALA A 133 -23.36 26.54 -6.17
C ALA A 133 -23.63 27.61 -5.10
N ASP A 134 -24.45 27.30 -4.09
CA ASP A 134 -24.76 28.20 -2.97
C ASP A 134 -23.51 28.61 -2.17
N THR A 135 -22.58 27.68 -1.99
CA THR A 135 -21.35 27.92 -1.23
C THR A 135 -20.34 28.76 -2.04
N LYS A 136 -20.31 28.60 -3.37
CA LYS A 136 -19.46 29.40 -4.26
C LYS A 136 -20.03 30.79 -4.52
N ALA A 137 -21.34 30.90 -4.70
CA ALA A 137 -22.04 32.17 -4.88
C ALA A 137 -21.86 33.09 -3.67
N ARG A 138 -21.90 32.55 -2.44
CA ARG A 138 -21.63 33.30 -1.20
C ARG A 138 -20.20 33.84 -1.06
N LYS A 139 -19.23 33.37 -1.85
CA LYS A 139 -17.85 33.91 -1.87
C LYS A 139 -17.70 35.08 -2.85
N ILE A 140 -18.71 35.39 -3.65
CA ILE A 140 -18.79 36.61 -4.46
C ILE A 140 -19.53 37.65 -3.62
N SER A 141 -18.79 38.30 -2.72
CA SER A 141 -19.17 39.60 -2.19
C SER A 141 -18.34 40.65 -2.95
N LEU A 142 -19.04 41.58 -3.61
CA LEU A 142 -18.53 42.76 -4.30
C LEU A 142 -17.63 43.61 -3.41
#